data_AF-A0A425DPI2-F1
#
_entry.id   AF-A0A425DPI2-F1
#
_cell.length_a   1.000
_cell.length_b   1.000
_cell.length_c   1.000
_cell.angle_alpha   90.00
_cell.angle_beta   90.00
_cell.angle_gamma   90.00
#
_symmetry.space_group_name_H-M   'P 1'
#
loop_
_entity.id
_entity.type
_entity.pdbx_description
1 polymer ?
#
loop_
_entity_poly.entity_id
_entity_poly.type
_entity_poly.pdbx_seq_one_letter_code
_entity_poly.pdbx_strand_id
1 'polypeptide(L)'
;MGRSFRSDRNTVRPPRDQAPEDEGLKDCAAAKGLQVPSRVSVFDPHLNLETIDPMYEKEDILFDDVTPLKPHVFTKAVVDHFATTPSYWRQRYYVNDEYWGGPGYPVFFMIGGEAPIQPTDVSHEMFFINTLVIQHKALLLSLEHRYYGQSYPTPDMTVENLAHLTIIAQALKDLARFHGHVV
;
A
#
# COMPACT_ATOMS: atom_id res chain seq x y z
N MET A 1 -34.66 -32.73 32.57
CA MET A 1 -35.25 -33.39 31.39
C MET A 1 -35.17 -32.41 30.22
N GLY A 2 -34.40 -32.58 29.15
CA GLY A 2 -33.84 -33.80 28.56
C GLY A 2 -34.72 -34.31 27.42
N ARG A 3 -34.51 -33.83 26.20
CA ARG A 3 -34.83 -34.51 24.92
C ARG A 3 -33.79 -34.02 23.89
N SER A 4 -32.65 -34.69 23.76
CA SER A 4 -32.41 -35.87 22.93
C SER A 4 -32.60 -35.58 21.44
N PHE A 5 -31.50 -35.23 20.78
CA PHE A 5 -31.29 -35.43 19.36
C PHE A 5 -30.49 -36.73 19.20
N ARG A 6 -31.09 -37.76 18.58
CA ARG A 6 -30.40 -38.86 17.89
C ARG A 6 -30.80 -38.73 16.43
N SER A 7 -29.86 -38.38 15.56
CA SER A 7 -29.01 -39.28 14.75
C SER A 7 -29.83 -40.15 13.81
N ASP A 8 -29.69 -39.90 12.50
CA ASP A 8 -29.29 -40.97 11.58
C ASP A 8 -28.57 -40.38 10.36
N ARG A 9 -27.48 -41.07 10.00
CA ARG A 9 -26.61 -40.78 8.85
C ARG A 9 -27.19 -41.45 7.62
N ASN A 10 -27.21 -40.72 6.50
CA ASN A 10 -26.82 -41.16 5.15
C ASN A 10 -27.63 -40.36 4.13
N THR A 11 -27.00 -39.40 3.46
CA THR A 11 -27.34 -39.11 2.06
C THR A 11 -26.08 -38.73 1.30
N VAL A 12 -25.88 -39.47 0.23
CA VAL A 12 -24.82 -39.41 -0.77
C VAL A 12 -24.88 -38.04 -1.47
N ARG A 13 -23.72 -37.38 -1.68
CA ARG A 13 -23.65 -36.15 -2.48
C ARG A 13 -23.89 -36.47 -3.96
N PRO A 14 -24.76 -35.74 -4.68
CA PRO A 14 -24.95 -35.94 -6.11
C PRO A 14 -23.79 -35.32 -6.94
N PRO A 15 -23.56 -35.79 -8.17
CA PRO A 15 -22.46 -35.34 -9.02
C PRO A 15 -22.68 -33.90 -9.50
N ARG A 16 -21.59 -33.13 -9.58
CA ARG A 16 -21.54 -31.89 -10.37
C ARG A 16 -21.65 -32.27 -11.84
N ASP A 17 -22.76 -31.93 -12.46
CA ASP A 17 -22.84 -31.35 -13.80
C ASP A 17 -24.31 -31.05 -14.11
N GLN A 18 -24.57 -29.87 -14.68
CA GLN A 18 -25.84 -29.27 -15.13
C GLN A 18 -26.36 -28.11 -14.27
N ALA A 19 -26.03 -26.89 -14.69
CA ALA A 19 -26.79 -25.68 -14.40
C ALA A 19 -27.55 -25.26 -15.68
N PRO A 20 -28.73 -24.63 -15.58
CA PRO A 20 -29.64 -24.42 -16.69
C PRO A 20 -29.25 -23.24 -17.59
N GLU A 21 -29.68 -23.33 -18.85
CA GLU A 21 -29.48 -22.35 -19.91
C GLU A 21 -30.26 -21.06 -19.64
N ASP A 22 -29.58 -19.91 -19.69
CA ASP A 22 -30.20 -18.58 -19.59
C ASP A 22 -30.30 -17.98 -21.00
N GLU A 23 -31.51 -18.00 -21.55
CA GLU A 23 -31.87 -17.25 -22.75
C GLU A 23 -32.09 -15.79 -22.39
N GLY A 24 -31.21 -14.88 -22.86
CA GLY A 24 -31.61 -13.47 -22.96
C GLY A 24 -30.52 -12.41 -22.89
N LEU A 25 -29.64 -12.34 -23.89
CA LEU A 25 -29.12 -11.05 -24.33
C LEU A 25 -28.86 -11.09 -25.84
N LYS A 26 -29.94 -10.96 -26.60
CA LYS A 26 -29.88 -10.59 -28.02
C LYS A 26 -29.80 -9.07 -28.12
N ASP A 27 -29.07 -8.61 -29.12
CA ASP A 27 -28.83 -7.22 -29.53
C ASP A 27 -27.64 -6.50 -28.88
N CYS A 28 -26.43 -6.88 -29.31
CA CYS A 28 -25.36 -5.92 -29.57
C CYS A 28 -24.80 -6.18 -30.97
N ALA A 29 -25.29 -5.43 -31.95
CA ALA A 29 -24.84 -5.51 -33.32
C ALA A 29 -23.39 -5.00 -33.45
N ALA A 30 -22.53 -5.87 -33.98
CA ALA A 30 -21.28 -5.59 -34.71
C ALA A 30 -20.54 -4.27 -34.41
N ALA A 31 -19.72 -4.26 -33.35
CA ALA A 31 -18.49 -3.47 -33.35
C ALA A 31 -17.33 -4.39 -33.76
N LYS A 32 -16.54 -3.93 -34.73
CA LYS A 32 -15.43 -4.62 -35.38
C LYS A 32 -14.57 -5.40 -34.37
N GLY A 33 -14.26 -6.66 -34.73
CA GLY A 33 -13.55 -7.60 -33.88
C GLY A 33 -12.34 -7.01 -33.18
N LEU A 34 -12.30 -7.14 -31.86
CA LEU A 34 -11.11 -6.91 -31.07
C LEU A 34 -10.12 -8.04 -31.39
N GLN A 35 -9.19 -7.77 -32.29
CA GLN A 35 -8.10 -8.68 -32.58
C GLN A 35 -7.13 -8.65 -31.40
N VAL A 36 -7.22 -9.66 -30.54
CA VAL A 36 -6.21 -9.91 -29.52
C VAL A 36 -4.92 -10.30 -30.25
N PRO A 37 -3.84 -9.51 -30.17
CA PRO A 37 -2.59 -9.88 -30.84
C PRO A 37 -2.10 -11.23 -30.30
N SER A 38 -1.73 -12.13 -31.20
CA SER A 38 -1.34 -13.53 -30.92
C SER A 38 0.02 -13.68 -30.24
N ARG A 39 0.46 -12.67 -29.49
CA ARG A 39 1.71 -12.69 -28.76
C ARG A 39 1.43 -12.27 -27.32
N VAL A 40 1.09 -13.26 -26.50
CA VAL A 40 1.31 -13.14 -25.05
C VAL A 40 2.82 -12.90 -24.92
N SER A 41 3.22 -11.68 -24.62
CA SER A 41 4.59 -11.43 -24.18
C SER A 41 4.77 -12.27 -22.93
N VAL A 42 5.61 -13.30 -23.05
CA VAL A 42 6.21 -13.94 -21.88
C VAL A 42 6.71 -12.78 -21.03
N PHE A 43 6.18 -12.64 -19.81
CA PHE A 43 6.63 -11.60 -18.89
C PHE A 43 8.11 -11.87 -18.63
N ASP A 44 8.96 -11.12 -19.32
CA ASP A 44 10.40 -11.14 -19.15
C ASP A 44 10.75 -9.93 -18.27
N PRO A 45 11.10 -10.15 -16.99
CA PRO A 45 11.40 -9.05 -16.08
C PRO A 45 12.68 -8.28 -16.43
N HIS A 46 13.45 -8.71 -17.45
CA HIS A 46 14.69 -8.07 -17.88
C HIS A 46 14.54 -7.31 -19.21
N LEU A 47 13.34 -7.24 -19.79
CA LEU A 47 13.10 -6.56 -21.06
C LEU A 47 12.97 -5.04 -20.88
N ASN A 48 14.14 -4.39 -20.99
CA ASN A 48 14.44 -3.01 -21.37
C ASN A 48 13.67 -1.85 -20.72
N LEU A 49 14.33 -1.21 -19.75
CA LEU A 49 14.13 0.21 -19.37
C LEU A 49 13.95 1.12 -20.60
N GLU A 50 14.70 0.88 -21.68
CA GLU A 50 14.62 1.63 -22.94
C GLU A 50 13.24 1.60 -23.64
N THR A 51 12.40 0.61 -23.36
CA THR A 51 11.03 0.54 -23.89
C THR A 51 9.97 1.06 -22.93
N ILE A 52 10.33 1.17 -21.66
CA ILE A 52 9.42 1.56 -20.59
C ILE A 52 9.38 3.09 -20.48
N ASP A 53 10.55 3.75 -20.52
CA ASP A 53 10.65 5.21 -20.41
C ASP A 53 9.82 5.95 -21.48
N PRO A 54 9.89 5.59 -22.78
CA PRO A 54 9.10 6.27 -23.81
C PRO A 54 7.61 5.95 -23.73
N MET A 55 7.21 4.82 -23.11
CA MET A 55 5.79 4.49 -22.91
C MET A 55 5.18 5.43 -21.85
N TYR A 56 5.89 5.70 -20.76
CA TYR A 56 5.42 6.62 -19.73
C TYR A 56 5.51 8.09 -20.17
N GLU A 57 6.59 8.49 -20.86
CA GLU A 57 6.72 9.84 -21.43
C GLU A 57 5.64 10.12 -22.48
N LYS A 58 5.30 9.13 -23.32
CA LYS A 58 4.25 9.28 -24.35
C LYS A 58 2.85 9.44 -23.77
N GLU A 59 2.61 8.91 -22.57
CA GLU A 59 1.36 9.08 -21.83
C GLU A 59 1.36 10.38 -20.99
N ASP A 60 2.38 11.24 -21.15
CA ASP A 60 2.55 12.52 -20.42
C ASP A 60 2.66 12.32 -18.90
N ILE A 61 3.14 11.15 -18.47
CA ILE A 61 3.35 10.79 -17.07
C ILE A 61 4.76 11.24 -16.69
N LEU A 62 4.91 12.50 -16.28
CA LEU A 62 6.18 13.05 -15.84
C LEU A 62 6.40 12.78 -14.34
N PHE A 63 7.28 11.83 -14.01
CA PHE A 63 7.65 11.49 -12.63
C PHE A 63 8.23 12.68 -11.82
N ASP A 64 8.69 13.73 -12.51
CA ASP A 64 9.33 14.90 -11.93
C ASP A 64 8.37 16.07 -11.62
N ASP A 65 7.10 16.03 -12.08
CA ASP A 65 6.10 17.04 -11.73
C ASP A 65 5.48 16.72 -10.36
N VAL A 66 6.24 17.03 -9.32
CA VAL A 66 5.90 16.71 -7.93
C VAL A 66 5.54 17.99 -7.20
N THR A 67 4.41 17.99 -6.49
CA THR A 67 4.12 19.04 -5.50
C THR A 67 5.29 19.10 -4.51
N PRO A 68 5.98 20.26 -4.35
CA PRO A 68 7.13 20.35 -3.46
C PRO A 68 6.68 20.27 -2.00
N LEU A 69 6.60 19.04 -1.48
CA LEU A 69 6.23 18.77 -0.09
C LEU A 69 7.47 18.77 0.81
N LYS A 70 7.35 19.47 1.93
CA LYS A 70 8.41 19.55 2.92
C LYS A 70 8.40 18.30 3.81
N PRO A 71 9.56 17.68 4.08
CA PRO A 71 9.61 16.57 5.03
C PRO A 71 9.35 17.05 6.46
N HIS A 72 8.60 16.24 7.19
CA HIS A 72 8.38 16.40 8.62
C HIS A 72 9.18 15.37 9.41
N VAL A 73 9.35 15.64 10.71
CA VAL A 73 10.18 14.82 11.60
C VAL A 73 9.41 14.52 12.88
N PHE A 74 9.17 13.24 13.11
CA PHE A 74 8.64 12.72 14.35
C PHE A 74 9.78 12.44 15.34
N THR A 75 9.83 13.21 16.43
CA THR A 75 10.94 13.18 17.40
C THR A 75 10.70 12.24 18.59
N LYS A 76 9.51 11.65 18.68
CA LYS A 76 9.12 10.75 19.77
C LYS A 76 9.20 9.28 19.37
N ALA A 77 9.79 8.94 18.21
CA ALA A 77 10.01 7.55 17.83
C ALA A 77 10.96 6.86 18.84
N VAL A 78 10.79 5.56 19.08
CA VAL A 78 11.56 4.82 20.09
C VAL A 78 12.47 3.81 19.41
N VAL A 79 13.74 3.74 19.84
CA VAL A 79 14.74 2.83 19.24
C VAL A 79 14.33 1.38 19.47
N ASP A 80 14.06 1.06 20.73
CA ASP A 80 13.59 -0.25 21.17
C ASP A 80 12.31 -0.12 22.00
N HIS A 81 11.20 -0.59 21.45
CA HIS A 81 9.90 -0.58 22.11
C HIS A 81 9.75 -1.55 23.28
N PHE A 82 10.73 -2.44 23.52
CA PHE A 82 10.73 -3.38 24.63
C PHE A 82 11.71 -2.99 25.75
N ALA A 83 12.52 -1.95 25.53
CA ALA A 83 13.41 -1.45 26.55
C ALA A 83 12.63 -0.83 27.72
N THR A 84 13.08 -1.06 28.95
CA THR A 84 12.48 -0.48 30.16
C THR A 84 12.59 1.04 30.17
N THR A 85 13.71 1.56 29.67
CA THR A 85 13.95 3.00 29.51
C THR A 85 13.96 3.33 28.02
N PRO A 86 13.01 4.14 27.52
CA PRO A 86 12.94 4.44 26.10
C PRO A 86 14.08 5.39 25.70
N SER A 87 14.78 5.04 24.63
CA SER A 87 15.65 5.95 23.88
C SER A 87 14.89 6.46 22.65
N TYR A 88 14.96 7.76 22.39
CA TYR A 88 14.21 8.41 21.32
C TYR A 88 15.07 8.72 20.10
N TRP A 89 14.47 8.67 18.92
CA TRP A 89 15.09 9.01 17.65
C TRP A 89 14.14 9.79 16.73
N ARG A 90 14.66 10.21 15.58
CA ARG A 90 13.98 11.07 14.62
C ARG A 90 13.54 10.26 13.40
N GLN A 91 12.23 10.15 13.19
CA GLN A 91 11.66 9.44 12.06
C GLN A 91 11.02 10.44 11.07
N ARG A 92 11.36 10.30 9.79
CA ARG A 92 10.85 11.18 8.73
C ARG A 92 9.45 10.76 8.29
N TYR A 93 8.62 11.74 7.94
CA TYR A 93 7.32 11.48 7.32
C TYR A 93 6.93 12.62 6.37
N TYR A 94 6.02 12.34 5.45
CA TYR A 94 5.36 13.33 4.60
C TYR A 94 3.88 13.41 4.92
N VAL A 95 3.32 14.60 4.71
CA VAL A 95 1.90 14.90 4.82
C VAL A 95 1.48 15.61 3.54
N ASN A 96 0.38 15.18 2.95
CA ASN A 96 -0.30 15.92 1.91
C ASN A 96 -1.77 16.14 2.31
N ASP A 97 -2.12 17.39 2.54
CA ASP A 97 -3.45 17.86 2.90
C ASP A 97 -4.16 18.63 1.76
N GLU A 98 -3.57 18.65 0.56
CA GLU A 98 -4.06 19.42 -0.60
C GLU A 98 -5.55 19.16 -0.93
N TYR A 99 -5.98 17.90 -0.82
CA TYR A 99 -7.36 17.47 -1.11
C TYR A 99 -8.18 17.13 0.14
N TRP A 100 -7.63 17.35 1.34
CA TRP A 100 -8.26 16.91 2.57
C TRP A 100 -9.50 17.75 2.90
N GLY A 101 -10.63 17.08 3.15
CA GLY A 101 -11.90 17.73 3.50
C GLY A 101 -11.98 18.28 4.92
N GLY A 102 -10.93 18.07 5.74
CA GLY A 102 -10.86 18.49 7.13
C GLY A 102 -11.38 17.45 8.14
N PRO A 103 -11.64 17.85 9.39
CA PRO A 103 -12.08 16.92 10.44
C PRO A 103 -13.35 16.14 10.06
N GLY A 104 -13.32 14.82 10.23
CA GLY A 104 -14.41 13.91 9.86
C GLY A 104 -14.22 13.21 8.51
N TYR A 105 -13.25 13.63 7.70
CA TYR A 105 -12.79 12.91 6.51
C TYR A 105 -11.70 11.90 6.85
N PRO A 106 -11.53 10.82 6.06
CA PRO A 106 -10.58 9.76 6.37
C PRO A 106 -9.12 10.21 6.29
N VAL A 107 -8.26 9.47 6.98
CA VAL A 107 -6.80 9.57 6.86
C VAL A 107 -6.31 8.30 6.18
N PHE A 108 -5.61 8.46 5.05
CA PHE A 108 -4.90 7.38 4.40
C PHE A 108 -3.46 7.40 4.86
N PHE A 109 -3.04 6.25 5.38
CA PHE A 109 -1.72 6.10 5.96
C PHE A 109 -0.93 5.05 5.19
N MET A 110 0.09 5.53 4.50
CA MET A 110 1.04 4.70 3.76
C MET A 110 2.25 4.37 4.64
N ILE A 111 2.62 3.10 4.61
CA ILE A 111 3.76 2.57 5.33
C ILE A 111 4.93 2.56 4.34
N GLY A 112 6.01 3.26 4.65
CA GLY A 112 7.23 3.21 3.85
C GLY A 112 7.77 1.77 3.75
N GLY A 113 8.27 1.41 2.57
CA GLY A 113 8.95 0.13 2.32
C GLY A 113 10.45 0.20 2.58
N GLU A 114 11.20 -0.63 1.85
CA GLU A 114 12.65 -0.77 1.95
C GLU A 114 13.43 0.31 1.17
N ALA A 115 12.96 1.55 1.20
CA ALA A 115 13.54 2.67 0.47
C ALA A 115 13.28 4.01 1.19
N PRO A 116 14.08 5.06 0.90
CA PRO A 116 13.76 6.41 1.33
C PRO A 116 12.39 6.82 0.81
N ILE A 117 11.51 7.31 1.69
CA ILE A 117 10.26 7.92 1.21
C ILE A 117 10.55 9.22 0.48
N GLN A 118 9.73 9.52 -0.52
CA GLN A 118 9.80 10.68 -1.38
C GLN A 118 8.50 11.49 -1.30
N PRO A 119 8.54 12.79 -1.63
CA PRO A 119 7.33 13.61 -1.76
C PRO A 119 6.31 13.00 -2.73
N THR A 120 6.80 12.41 -3.83
CA THR A 120 6.01 11.71 -4.87
C THR A 120 5.09 10.64 -4.31
N ASP A 121 5.52 9.93 -3.26
CA ASP A 121 4.72 8.88 -2.66
C ASP A 121 3.35 9.42 -2.21
N VAL A 122 3.29 10.68 -1.77
CA VAL A 122 2.05 11.31 -1.27
C VAL A 122 1.49 12.40 -2.17
N SER A 123 2.01 12.58 -3.38
CA SER A 123 1.53 13.63 -4.29
C SER A 123 1.40 13.21 -5.75
N HIS A 124 2.00 12.10 -6.17
CA HIS A 124 2.05 11.72 -7.57
C HIS A 124 0.91 10.77 -7.95
N GLU A 125 0.18 11.09 -9.03
CA GLU A 125 -1.05 10.39 -9.44
C GLU A 125 -0.83 8.93 -9.85
N MET A 126 0.38 8.58 -10.30
CA MET A 126 0.78 7.18 -10.58
C MET A 126 0.59 6.24 -9.38
N PHE A 127 0.71 6.76 -8.16
CA PHE A 127 0.34 5.97 -7.00
C PHE A 127 -1.17 6.03 -6.84
N PHE A 128 -1.84 4.91 -7.10
CA PHE A 128 -3.31 4.80 -7.04
C PHE A 128 -3.94 5.32 -5.74
N ILE A 129 -3.19 5.32 -4.63
CA ILE A 129 -3.62 5.92 -3.37
C ILE A 129 -3.95 7.42 -3.52
N ASN A 130 -3.22 8.17 -4.34
CA ASN A 130 -3.48 9.59 -4.61
C ASN A 130 -4.80 9.80 -5.36
N THR A 131 -5.17 8.89 -6.28
CA THR A 131 -6.52 8.90 -6.88
C THR A 131 -7.61 8.73 -5.82
N LEU A 132 -7.40 7.80 -4.87
CA LEU A 132 -8.36 7.57 -3.79
C LEU A 132 -8.45 8.76 -2.82
N VAL A 133 -7.33 9.43 -2.56
CA VAL A 133 -7.28 10.63 -1.70
C VAL A 133 -8.18 11.73 -2.23
N ILE A 134 -8.11 11.99 -3.54
CA ILE A 134 -8.96 12.99 -4.21
C ILE A 134 -10.44 12.58 -4.12
N GLN A 135 -10.75 11.31 -4.41
CA GLN A 135 -12.12 10.79 -4.38
C GLN A 135 -12.77 10.86 -2.98
N HIS A 136 -11.99 10.58 -1.94
CA HIS A 136 -12.48 10.52 -0.56
C HIS A 136 -12.21 11.80 0.25
N LYS A 137 -11.56 12.81 -0.37
CA LYS A 137 -11.06 14.00 0.31
C LYS A 137 -10.26 13.66 1.56
N ALA A 138 -9.39 12.66 1.45
CA ALA A 138 -8.64 12.11 2.57
C ALA A 138 -7.40 12.96 2.88
N LEU A 139 -6.88 12.85 4.10
CA LEU A 139 -5.52 13.29 4.42
C LEU A 139 -4.56 12.16 4.06
N LEU A 140 -3.49 12.43 3.30
CA LEU A 140 -2.49 11.41 2.99
C LEU A 140 -1.22 11.61 3.83
N LEU A 141 -0.78 10.53 4.47
CA LEU A 141 0.42 10.49 5.29
C LEU A 141 1.32 9.33 4.83
N SER A 142 2.63 9.55 4.81
CA SER A 142 3.62 8.49 4.60
C SER A 142 4.69 8.56 5.70
N LEU A 143 4.83 7.49 6.48
CA LEU A 143 5.88 7.38 7.50
C LEU A 143 7.05 6.57 6.94
N GLU A 144 8.26 7.11 7.07
CA GLU A 144 9.46 6.42 6.62
C GLU A 144 9.77 5.23 7.50
N HIS A 145 10.07 4.10 6.88
CA HIS A 145 10.45 2.91 7.59
C HIS A 145 11.79 3.11 8.32
N ARG A 146 11.91 2.57 9.55
CA ARG A 146 13.19 2.56 10.28
C ARG A 146 14.30 1.94 9.42
N TYR A 147 15.51 2.51 9.51
CA TYR A 147 16.71 2.13 8.75
C TYR A 147 16.70 2.46 7.25
N TYR A 148 15.73 3.24 6.77
CA TYR A 148 15.71 3.69 5.38
C TYR A 148 15.69 5.22 5.29
N GLY A 149 16.18 5.75 4.17
CA GLY A 149 16.21 7.18 3.89
C GLY A 149 16.99 8.00 4.91
N GLN A 150 16.28 8.83 5.67
CA GLN A 150 16.85 9.68 6.72
C GLN A 150 16.47 9.19 8.13
N SER A 151 15.83 8.03 8.23
CA SER A 151 15.21 7.51 9.45
C SER A 151 16.06 6.42 10.10
N TYR A 152 17.15 6.82 10.76
CA TYR A 152 18.07 5.91 11.44
C TYR A 152 17.95 6.00 12.96
N PRO A 153 17.51 4.91 13.64
CA PRO A 153 17.45 4.88 15.11
C PRO A 153 18.81 4.65 15.77
N THR A 154 19.79 4.10 15.05
CA THR A 154 21.15 3.79 15.54
C THR A 154 22.20 4.56 14.76
N PRO A 155 23.41 4.78 15.32
CA PRO A 155 24.47 5.55 14.65
C PRO A 155 25.06 4.83 13.43
N ASP A 156 25.00 3.51 13.38
CA ASP A 156 25.50 2.69 12.26
C ASP A 156 24.63 1.44 12.02
N MET A 157 25.03 0.64 11.02
CA MET A 157 24.36 -0.59 10.58
C MET A 157 25.15 -1.84 10.95
N THR A 158 25.80 -1.88 12.12
CA THR A 158 26.41 -3.11 12.62
C THR A 158 25.35 -4.18 12.87
N VAL A 159 25.76 -5.45 12.96
CA VAL A 159 24.84 -6.58 13.18
C VAL A 159 24.05 -6.39 14.48
N GLU A 160 24.70 -5.86 15.52
CA GLU A 160 24.09 -5.57 16.81
C GLU A 160 23.00 -4.51 16.67
N ASN A 161 23.24 -3.45 15.91
CA ASN A 161 22.27 -2.38 15.71
C ASN A 161 21.14 -2.78 14.77
N LEU A 162 21.41 -3.61 13.76
CA LEU A 162 20.37 -4.18 12.88
C LEU A 162 19.40 -5.12 13.61
N ALA A 163 19.70 -5.53 14.85
CA ALA A 163 18.73 -6.27 15.67
C ALA A 163 17.43 -5.48 15.91
N HIS A 164 17.44 -4.15 15.80
CA HIS A 164 16.23 -3.32 15.89
C HIS A 164 15.50 -3.15 14.54
N LEU A 165 16.01 -3.70 13.44
CA LEU A 165 15.31 -3.75 12.14
C LEU A 165 14.42 -5.01 12.09
N THR A 166 13.32 -4.98 12.84
CA THR A 166 12.34 -6.06 12.86
C THR A 166 10.94 -5.54 12.60
N ILE A 167 10.22 -6.19 11.68
CA ILE A 167 8.89 -5.74 11.23
C ILE A 167 7.89 -5.85 12.38
N ILE A 168 7.69 -7.06 12.91
CA ILE A 168 6.64 -7.34 13.89
C ILE A 168 6.92 -6.67 15.24
N ALA A 169 8.17 -6.75 15.70
CA ALA A 169 8.51 -6.33 17.04
C ALA A 169 8.64 -4.81 17.13
N GLN A 170 9.21 -4.16 16.10
CA GLN A 170 9.58 -2.76 16.21
C GLN A 170 8.86 -1.84 15.20
N ALA A 171 8.91 -2.14 13.90
CA ALA A 171 8.36 -1.25 12.87
C ALA A 171 6.84 -1.04 13.02
N LEU A 172 6.07 -2.11 13.31
CA LEU A 172 4.63 -1.98 13.57
C LEU A 172 4.32 -1.14 14.83
N LYS A 173 5.21 -1.15 15.83
CA LYS A 173 5.05 -0.32 17.02
C LYS A 173 5.43 1.14 16.76
N ASP A 174 6.34 1.42 15.82
CA ASP A 174 6.55 2.79 15.34
C ASP A 174 5.27 3.34 14.74
N LEU A 175 4.61 2.56 13.87
CA LEU A 175 3.34 2.95 13.27
C LEU A 175 2.27 3.23 14.33
N ALA A 176 2.12 2.36 15.32
CA ALA A 176 1.16 2.56 16.41
C ALA A 176 1.45 3.82 17.23
N ARG A 177 2.74 4.11 17.49
CA ARG A 177 3.16 5.30 18.23
C ARG A 177 2.99 6.57 17.42
N PHE A 178 3.30 6.52 16.12
CA PHE A 178 3.11 7.62 15.20
C PHE A 178 1.63 7.91 14.98
N HIS A 179 0.78 6.88 14.90
CA HIS A 179 -0.67 7.05 14.81
C HIS A 179 -1.21 7.93 15.94
N GLY A 180 -0.81 7.69 17.20
CA GLY A 180 -1.20 8.53 18.34
C GLY A 180 -0.53 9.92 18.38
N HIS A 181 0.35 10.25 17.44
CA HIS A 181 0.88 11.60 17.26
C HIS A 181 0.05 12.41 16.26
N VAL A 182 -0.51 11.75 15.24
CA VAL A 182 -1.25 12.39 14.13
C VAL A 182 -2.78 12.38 14.32
N VAL A 183 -3.31 11.46 15.12
CA VAL A 183 -4.74 11.36 15.53
C VAL A 183 -4.86 11.55 17.02
#